data_AF-A0A060YP32-F1
#
_entry.id   AF-A0A060YP32-F1
#
_cell.length_a   1.000
_cell.length_b   1.000
_cell.length_c   1.000
_cell.angle_alpha   90.00
_cell.angle_beta   90.00
_cell.angle_gamma   90.00
#
_symmetry.space_group_name_H-M   'P 1'
#
loop_
_entity.id
_entity.type
_entity.pdbx_description
1 polymer ?
#
loop_
_entity_poly.entity_id
_entity_poly.type
_entity_poly.pdbx_seq_one_letter_code
_entity_poly.pdbx_strand_id
1 'polypeptide(L)' 'MRAVGARSDPYRQTRHRVEQLKQLGHSVDKVEFIVMVGTFMALAEEYRDYFIRNLHDALSGHTSNNVAEAVR' A
#
# COMPACT_ATOMS: atom_id res chain seq x y z
N MET A 1 -10.17 -8.69 11.27
CA MET A 1 -8.84 -8.05 11.14
C MET A 1 -8.34 -8.21 9.71
N ARG A 2 -7.94 -7.14 9.02
CA ARG A 2 -7.56 -7.20 7.59
C ARG A 2 -6.06 -7.49 7.36
N ALA A 3 -5.19 -7.07 8.28
CA ALA A 3 -3.73 -7.26 8.16
C ALA A 3 -3.30 -8.74 8.21
N VAL A 4 -3.87 -9.53 9.12
CA VAL A 4 -3.57 -10.98 9.26
C VAL A 4 -4.03 -11.78 8.04
N GLY A 5 -5.15 -11.38 7.41
CA GLY A 5 -5.72 -12.09 6.25
C GLY A 5 -4.99 -11.87 4.93
N ALA A 6 -4.26 -10.76 4.79
CA ALA A 6 -3.55 -10.42 3.55
C ALA A 6 -2.09 -10.90 3.52
N ARG A 7 -1.63 -11.67 4.53
CA ARG A 7 -0.22 -12.08 4.69
C ARG A 7 0.77 -10.90 4.62
N SER A 8 0.34 -9.72 5.04
CA SER A 8 1.13 -8.49 4.98
C SER A 8 1.53 -8.04 3.55
N ASP A 9 0.80 -8.46 2.51
CA ASP A 9 0.98 -7.92 1.15
C ASP A 9 0.42 -6.48 1.07
N PRO A 10 1.27 -5.45 0.90
CA PRO A 10 0.86 -4.04 0.85
C PRO A 10 -0.04 -3.72 -0.36
N TYR A 11 0.19 -4.35 -1.51
CA TYR A 11 -0.56 -4.10 -2.73
C TYR A 11 -2.01 -4.55 -2.55
N ARG A 12 -2.19 -5.80 -2.10
CA ARG A 12 -3.53 -6.38 -1.91
C ARG A 12 -4.32 -5.69 -0.80
N GLN A 13 -3.65 -5.26 0.28
CA GLN A 13 -4.31 -4.52 1.36
C GLN A 13 -4.86 -3.17 0.88
N THR A 14 -4.07 -2.44 0.10
CA THR A 14 -4.47 -1.16 -0.47
C THR A 14 -5.64 -1.32 -1.43
N ARG A 15 -5.54 -2.23 -2.42
CA ARG A 15 -6.61 -2.50 -3.39
C ARG A 15 -7.94 -2.85 -2.71
N HIS A 16 -7.89 -3.80 -1.78
CA HIS A 16 -9.09 -4.26 -1.07
C HIS A 16 -9.73 -3.12 -0.28
N ARG A 17 -8.95 -2.27 0.39
CA ARG A 17 -9.49 -1.15 1.17
C ARG A 17 -10.14 -0.08 0.29
N VAL A 18 -9.50 0.26 -0.83
CA VAL A 18 -10.03 1.23 -1.79
C VAL A 18 -11.34 0.72 -2.40
N GLU A 19 -11.37 -0.54 -2.86
CA GLU A 19 -12.57 -1.15 -3.44
C GLU A 19 -13.71 -1.21 -2.42
N GLN A 20 -13.41 -1.57 -1.17
CA GLN A 20 -14.39 -1.56 -0.10
C GLN A 20 -15.00 -0.17 0.12
N LEU A 21 -14.18 0.90 0.14
CA LEU A 21 -14.67 2.27 0.33
C LEU A 21 -15.55 2.72 -0.85
N LYS A 22 -15.17 2.36 -2.08
CA LYS A 22 -15.98 2.63 -3.29
C LYS A 22 -17.33 1.92 -3.22
N GLN A 23 -17.37 0.66 -2.78
CA GLN A 23 -18.63 -0.09 -2.61
C GLN A 23 -19.57 0.52 -1.56
N LEU A 24 -19.01 1.18 -0.56
CA LEU A 24 -19.79 1.93 0.45
C LEU A 24 -20.25 3.31 -0.05
N GLY A 25 -19.92 3.70 -1.28
CA GLY A 25 -20.31 4.98 -1.89
C GLY A 25 -19.37 6.16 -1.58
N HIS A 26 -18.19 5.92 -1.01
CA HIS A 26 -17.20 6.98 -0.80
C HIS A 26 -16.48 7.33 -2.11
N SER A 27 -16.28 8.63 -2.38
CA SER A 27 -15.27 9.08 -3.33
C SER A 27 -13.88 8.78 -2.77
N VAL A 28 -12.98 8.27 -3.63
CA VAL A 28 -11.62 7.86 -3.26
C VAL A 28 -10.62 8.47 -4.24
N ASP A 29 -10.83 9.74 -4.56
CA ASP A 29 -10.00 10.48 -5.53
C ASP A 29 -8.69 11.00 -4.91
N LYS A 30 -8.66 11.09 -3.57
CA LYS A 30 -7.49 11.48 -2.77
C LYS A 30 -7.35 10.50 -1.61
N VAL A 31 -6.13 10.02 -1.38
CA VAL A 31 -5.83 9.01 -0.37
C VAL A 31 -4.59 9.43 0.40
N GLU A 32 -4.63 9.24 1.72
CA GLU A 32 -3.47 9.35 2.61
C GLU A 32 -3.19 7.97 3.22
N PHE A 33 -1.94 7.53 3.17
CA PHE A 33 -1.52 6.28 3.79
C PHE A 33 -1.04 6.51 5.22
N ILE A 34 -1.51 5.69 6.15
CA ILE A 34 -1.01 5.62 7.53
C ILE A 34 -0.40 4.24 7.74
N VAL A 35 0.93 4.19 7.88
CA VAL A 35 1.67 2.94 8.10
C VAL A 35 1.78 2.68 9.60
N MET A 36 1.00 1.71 10.09
CA MET A 36 0.98 1.32 11.51
C MET A 36 1.82 0.05 11.74
N VAL A 37 3.14 0.17 11.64
CA VAL A 37 4.09 -0.90 11.96
C VAL A 37 5.04 -0.38 13.03
N GLY A 38 5.02 -0.99 14.21
CA GLY A 38 5.67 -0.46 15.42
C GLY A 38 7.16 -0.12 15.25
N THR A 39 7.90 -0.93 14.48
CA THR A 39 9.33 -0.74 14.24
C THR A 39 9.65 -0.75 12.73
N PHE A 40 8.83 -0.10 11.90
CA PHE A 40 9.00 -0.10 10.44
C PHE A 40 10.42 0.28 10.00
N MET A 41 11.01 1.27 10.67
CA MET A 41 12.34 1.77 10.35
C MET A 41 13.49 0.83 10.73
N ALA A 42 13.21 -0.21 11.54
CA ALA A 42 14.19 -1.24 11.90
C ALA A 42 14.22 -2.41 10.91
N LEU A 43 13.34 -2.41 9.90
CA LEU A 43 13.29 -3.43 8.87
C LEU A 43 14.38 -3.18 7.80
N ALA A 44 14.76 -4.25 7.09
CA ALA A 44 15.68 -4.18 5.97
C ALA A 44 15.23 -3.15 4.92
N GLU A 45 16.18 -2.45 4.32
CA GLU A 45 15.90 -1.37 3.37
C GLU A 45 15.12 -1.87 2.15
N GLU A 46 15.46 -3.05 1.64
CA GLU A 46 14.79 -3.68 0.51
C GLU A 46 13.32 -3.99 0.84
N TYR A 47 13.03 -4.37 2.08
CA TYR A 47 11.65 -4.60 2.51
C TYR A 47 10.87 -3.29 2.62
N ARG A 48 11.50 -2.22 3.14
CA ARG A 48 10.85 -0.90 3.22
C ARG A 48 10.56 -0.35 1.82
N ASP A 49 11.49 -0.48 0.87
CA ASP A 49 11.29 -0.12 -0.54
C ASP A 49 10.15 -0.92 -1.16
N TYR A 50 10.20 -2.25 -1.03
CA TYR A 50 9.13 -3.14 -1.47
C TYR A 50 7.77 -2.72 -0.88
N PHE A 51 7.73 -2.42 0.42
CA PHE A 51 6.48 -2.09 1.09
C PHE A 51 5.89 -0.80 0.53
N ILE A 52 6.68 0.27 0.48
CA ILE A 52 6.22 1.58 0.04
C ILE A 52 5.89 1.59 -1.45
N ARG A 53 6.74 1.02 -2.33
CA ARG A 53 6.47 1.04 -3.78
C ARG A 53 5.15 0.36 -4.11
N ASN A 54 4.83 -0.75 -3.43
CA ASN A 54 3.59 -1.48 -3.66
C ASN A 54 2.33 -0.73 -3.17
N LEU A 55 2.45 0.22 -2.23
CA LEU A 55 1.34 1.10 -1.86
C LEU A 55 0.98 2.03 -3.02
N HIS A 56 1.99 2.59 -3.69
CA HIS A 56 1.82 3.46 -4.86
C HIS A 56 1.31 2.67 -6.06
N ASP A 57 1.95 1.54 -6.38
CA ASP A 57 1.58 0.64 -7.48
C ASP A 57 0.12 0.18 -7.38
N ALA A 58 -0.40 -0.06 -6.17
CA ALA A 58 -1.80 -0.43 -5.99
C ALA A 58 -2.80 0.66 -6.40
N LEU A 59 -2.42 1.94 -6.30
CA LEU A 59 -3.24 3.06 -6.72
C LEU A 59 -3.06 3.39 -8.21
N SER A 60 -1.83 3.33 -8.72
CA SER A 60 -1.51 3.67 -10.11
C SER A 60 -1.83 2.54 -11.10
N GLY A 61 -1.75 1.28 -10.66
CA GLY A 61 -1.80 0.09 -11.52
C GLY A 61 -0.50 -0.21 -12.26
N HIS A 62 0.57 0.56 -12.03
CA HIS A 62 1.90 0.31 -12.58
C HIS A 62 2.66 -0.72 -11.73
N THR A 63 3.69 -1.37 -12.30
CA THR A 63 4.61 -2.23 -11.55
C THR A 63 5.99 -1.60 -11.53
N SER A 64 6.40 -1.12 -10.35
CA SER A 64 7.64 -0.36 -10.18
C SER A 64 8.78 -1.23 -9.65
N ASN A 65 10.01 -0.89 -10.02
CA ASN A 65 11.20 -1.60 -9.54
C ASN A 65 11.70 -1.07 -8.18
N ASN A 66 11.38 0.19 -7.85
CA ASN A 66 11.75 0.85 -6.60
C ASN A 66 10.80 2.02 -6.29
N VAL A 67 10.90 2.58 -5.09
CA VAL A 67 10.07 3.71 -4.65
C VAL A 67 10.25 4.95 -5.53
N ALA A 68 11.47 5.24 -5.99
CA ALA A 68 11.74 6.43 -6.79
C ALA A 68 11.03 6.40 -8.16
N GLU A 69 10.87 5.21 -8.76
CA GLU A 69 10.04 5.00 -9.94
C GLU A 69 8.55 5.14 -9.62
N ALA A 70 8.10 4.54 -8.51
CA ALA A 70 6.68 4.48 -8.15
C ALA A 70 6.03 5.84 -7.83
N VAL A 71 6.83 6.83 -7.44
CA VAL A 71 6.36 8.19 -7.08
C VAL A 71 6.44 9.20 -8.21
N ARG A 72 6.86 8.78 -9.40
CA ARG A 72 7.05 9.66 -10.57
C ARG A 72 5.79 9.74 -11.43
#